data_AF-A0A2G2WTV7-F1
#
_entry.id   AF-A0A2G2WTV7-F1
#
_cell.length_a   1.000
_cell.length_b   1.000
_cell.length_c   1.000
_cell.angle_alpha   90.00
_cell.angle_beta   90.00
_cell.angle_gamma   90.00
#
_symmetry.space_group_name_H-M   'P 1'
#
loop_
_entity.id
_entity.type
_entity.pdbx_description
1 polymer ?
#
loop_
_entity_poly.entity_id
_entity_poly.type
_entity_poly.pdbx_seq_one_letter_code
_entity_poly.pdbx_strand_id
1 'polypeptide(L)'
;MDNFIPSKIEEVQMNVDNRWTITKIVTDFEKSVKILVLSFHDMKSQIFKHWMKGMVKLVKKGNKQEVELVDVTDEVNSKNHRAFIQMMEPSKDYTIACKNLFANDELRVGDEIGLYWDMRSNNLKFKIIKKGPF
;
A
#
# COMPACT_ATOMS: atom_id res chain seq x y z
N MET A 1 26.01 -18.08 -47.12
CA MET A 1 26.02 -18.48 -45.70
C MET A 1 25.84 -17.19 -44.94
N ASP A 2 24.60 -16.81 -44.72
CA ASP A 2 24.25 -15.55 -44.08
C ASP A 2 23.96 -15.84 -42.61
N ASN A 3 24.81 -15.31 -41.74
CA ASN A 3 24.71 -15.44 -40.30
C ASN A 3 23.46 -14.70 -39.83
N PHE A 4 22.40 -15.46 -39.56
CA PHE A 4 21.23 -14.95 -38.87
C PHE A 4 21.61 -14.73 -37.40
N ILE A 5 21.98 -13.50 -37.06
CA ILE A 5 22.11 -13.05 -35.67
C ILE A 5 20.67 -12.82 -35.18
N PRO A 6 20.16 -13.56 -34.18
CA PRO A 6 18.86 -13.22 -33.62
C PRO A 6 18.96 -11.85 -32.98
N SER A 7 18.21 -10.89 -33.51
CA SER A 7 18.04 -9.58 -32.90
C SER A 7 17.58 -9.79 -31.46
N LYS A 8 18.41 -9.28 -30.54
CA LYS A 8 18.07 -8.77 -29.21
C LYS A 8 16.57 -8.88 -28.97
N ILE A 9 16.19 -9.83 -28.11
CA ILE A 9 14.86 -9.91 -27.52
C ILE A 9 14.51 -8.47 -27.17
N GLU A 10 13.59 -7.88 -27.93
CA GLU A 10 12.86 -6.73 -27.46
C GLU A 10 12.18 -7.26 -26.20
N GLU A 11 12.83 -7.05 -25.06
CA GLU A 11 12.12 -6.89 -23.80
C GLU A 11 11.08 -5.85 -24.14
N VAL A 12 9.87 -6.34 -24.38
CA VAL A 12 8.67 -5.54 -24.30
C VAL A 12 8.75 -4.98 -22.90
N GLN A 13 9.31 -3.78 -22.81
CA GLN A 13 9.20 -2.89 -21.68
C GLN A 13 7.71 -2.58 -21.63
N MET A 14 6.94 -3.55 -21.13
CA MET A 14 5.61 -3.30 -20.64
C MET A 14 5.84 -2.17 -19.66
N ASN A 15 5.40 -0.97 -20.05
CA ASN A 15 5.17 0.11 -19.12
C ASN A 15 4.50 -0.58 -17.93
N VAL A 16 5.24 -0.68 -16.81
CA VAL A 16 4.71 -1.29 -15.59
C VAL A 16 3.71 -0.27 -15.11
N ASP A 17 2.51 -0.34 -15.69
CA ASP A 17 1.34 0.45 -15.35
C ASP A 17 1.34 0.60 -13.84
N ASN A 18 1.35 1.85 -13.39
CA ASN A 18 1.63 2.25 -12.02
C ASN A 18 0.80 1.39 -11.04
N ARG A 19 1.38 0.29 -10.53
CA ARG A 19 0.65 -0.71 -9.74
C ARG A 19 0.15 -0.13 -8.43
N TRP A 20 0.69 1.03 -8.04
CA TRP A 20 0.28 1.85 -6.91
C TRP A 20 -1.08 2.49 -7.18
N THR A 21 -2.14 1.71 -6.98
CA THR A 21 -3.52 2.16 -7.19
C THR A 21 -3.96 3.24 -6.20
N ILE A 22 -3.21 3.41 -5.11
CA ILE A 22 -3.31 4.52 -4.18
C ILE A 22 -1.92 5.13 -4.05
N THR A 23 -1.80 6.44 -4.25
CA THR A 23 -0.56 7.18 -3.99
C THR A 23 -0.86 8.36 -3.08
N LYS A 24 0.00 8.62 -2.10
CA LYS A 24 -0.21 9.69 -1.12
C LYS A 24 1.09 10.12 -0.45
N ILE A 25 1.05 11.32 0.14
CA ILE A 25 2.12 11.86 0.98
C ILE A 25 1.82 11.56 2.43
N VAL A 26 2.82 11.09 3.18
CA VAL A 26 2.74 10.87 4.62
C VAL A 26 2.72 12.21 5.35
N THR A 27 1.69 12.43 6.14
CA THR A 27 1.49 13.68 6.87
C THR A 27 2.09 13.65 8.27
N ASP A 28 2.28 14.84 8.85
CA ASP A 28 2.73 14.98 10.24
C ASP A 28 1.76 14.35 11.25
N PHE A 29 0.45 14.50 11.01
CA PHE A 29 -0.59 13.84 11.79
C PHE A 29 -0.40 12.33 11.81
N GLU A 30 -0.28 11.72 10.64
CA GLU A 30 -0.13 10.27 10.47
C GLU A 30 1.11 9.72 11.17
N LYS A 31 2.22 10.44 11.07
CA LYS A 31 3.45 10.10 11.81
C LYS A 31 3.22 10.18 13.32
N SER A 32 2.60 11.27 13.79
CA SER A 32 2.36 11.54 15.21
C SER A 32 1.45 10.48 15.86
N VAL A 33 0.38 10.07 15.17
CA VAL A 33 -0.55 9.04 15.67
C VAL A 33 -0.24 7.62 15.21
N LYS A 34 0.82 7.44 14.40
CA LYS A 34 1.33 6.15 13.90
C LYS A 34 0.28 5.35 13.11
N ILE A 35 -0.45 6.03 12.22
CA ILE A 35 -1.44 5.44 11.31
C ILE A 35 -1.28 6.02 9.91
N LEU A 36 -1.73 5.30 8.89
CA LEU A 36 -2.01 5.87 7.57
C LEU A 36 -3.50 6.04 7.40
N VAL A 37 -3.96 7.19 6.91
CA VAL A 37 -5.35 7.47 6.57
C VAL A 37 -5.55 7.25 5.07
N LEU A 38 -6.56 6.46 4.71
CA LEU A 38 -7.03 6.25 3.35
C LEU A 38 -8.44 6.79 3.21
N SER A 39 -8.70 7.47 2.09
CA SER A 39 -10.03 7.99 1.83
C SER A 39 -11.05 6.85 1.72
N PHE A 40 -12.32 7.14 2.04
CA PHE A 40 -13.41 6.21 1.74
C PHE A 40 -13.39 5.74 0.28
N HIS A 41 -13.07 6.64 -0.65
CA HIS A 41 -13.02 6.35 -2.08
C HIS A 41 -11.94 5.32 -2.43
N ASP A 42 -10.71 5.51 -1.91
CA ASP A 42 -9.59 4.59 -2.16
C ASP A 42 -9.85 3.22 -1.57
N MET A 43 -10.35 3.17 -0.34
CA MET A 43 -10.76 1.93 0.30
C MET A 43 -11.82 1.19 -0.50
N LYS A 44 -12.86 1.88 -0.95
CA LYS A 44 -13.95 1.27 -1.72
C LYS A 44 -13.48 0.75 -3.08
N SER A 45 -12.72 1.56 -3.81
CA SER A 45 -12.34 1.28 -5.19
C SER A 45 -11.13 0.36 -5.32
N GLN A 46 -10.22 0.34 -4.34
CA GLN A 46 -8.96 -0.39 -4.44
C GLN A 46 -8.83 -1.57 -3.47
N ILE A 47 -9.48 -1.52 -2.30
CA ILE A 47 -9.33 -2.59 -1.29
C ILE A 47 -10.60 -3.43 -1.16
N PHE A 48 -11.75 -2.81 -0.88
CA PHE A 48 -13.01 -3.54 -0.64
C PHE A 48 -13.50 -4.35 -1.83
N LYS A 49 -13.13 -4.00 -3.07
CA LYS A 49 -13.45 -4.81 -4.25
C LYS A 49 -12.86 -6.23 -4.20
N HIS A 50 -11.81 -6.43 -3.42
CA HIS A 50 -11.12 -7.72 -3.26
C HIS A 50 -11.54 -8.47 -2.00
N TRP A 51 -12.30 -7.84 -1.09
CA TRP A 51 -12.64 -8.41 0.20
C TRP A 51 -13.99 -9.12 0.18
N MET A 52 -14.14 -10.12 1.05
CA MET A 52 -15.44 -10.73 1.29
C MET A 52 -16.44 -9.70 1.85
N LYS A 53 -17.70 -9.76 1.38
CA LYS A 53 -18.77 -8.84 1.80
C LYS A 53 -18.93 -8.77 3.33
N GLY A 54 -18.73 -9.89 4.04
CA GLY A 54 -18.77 -9.96 5.50
C GLY A 54 -17.70 -9.10 6.18
N MET A 55 -16.45 -9.16 5.70
CA MET A 55 -15.34 -8.35 6.23
C MET A 55 -15.62 -6.86 6.02
N VAL A 56 -16.06 -6.47 4.82
CA VAL A 56 -16.42 -5.08 4.50
C VAL A 56 -17.52 -4.57 5.44
N LYS A 57 -18.55 -5.39 5.72
CA LYS A 57 -19.64 -5.04 6.64
C LYS A 57 -19.14 -4.83 8.07
N LEU A 58 -18.18 -5.63 8.54
CA LEU A 58 -17.60 -5.49 9.87
C LEU A 58 -16.80 -4.20 10.00
N VAL A 59 -15.92 -3.88 9.05
CA VAL A 59 -15.12 -2.65 9.10
C VAL A 59 -15.99 -1.40 8.98
N LYS A 60 -17.05 -1.43 8.15
CA LYS A 60 -18.03 -0.33 8.07
C LYS A 60 -18.83 -0.10 9.36
N LYS A 61 -18.85 -1.08 10.27
CA LYS A 61 -19.41 -0.92 11.63
C LYS A 61 -18.38 -0.43 12.66
N GLY A 62 -17.17 -0.08 12.22
CA GLY A 62 -16.08 0.36 13.08
C GLY A 62 -15.24 -0.76 13.67
N ASN A 63 -15.44 -2.03 13.28
CA ASN A 63 -14.60 -3.13 13.74
C ASN A 63 -13.21 -3.04 13.11
N LYS A 64 -12.19 -3.49 13.85
CA LYS A 64 -10.83 -3.64 13.33
C LYS A 64 -10.75 -4.92 12.51
N GLN A 65 -10.19 -4.82 11.30
CA GLN A 65 -9.83 -5.97 10.49
C GLN A 65 -8.31 -6.07 10.43
N GLU A 66 -7.77 -7.19 10.89
CA GLU A 66 -6.35 -7.48 10.72
C GLU A 66 -6.02 -7.78 9.26
N VAL A 67 -4.89 -7.24 8.80
CA VAL A 67 -4.32 -7.45 7.47
C VAL A 67 -2.81 -7.57 7.57
N GLU A 68 -2.20 -8.25 6.61
CA GLU A 68 -0.76 -8.18 6.41
C GLU A 68 -0.43 -6.95 5.54
N LEU A 69 0.52 -6.14 6.00
CA LEU A 69 1.10 -5.02 5.27
C LEU A 69 2.56 -5.36 4.95
N VAL A 70 2.92 -5.39 3.67
CA VAL A 70 4.26 -5.76 3.24
C VAL A 70 4.96 -4.55 2.62
N ASP A 71 6.09 -4.17 3.20
CA ASP A 71 7.04 -3.21 2.63
C ASP A 71 7.79 -3.89 1.48
N VAL A 72 7.65 -3.34 0.27
CA VAL A 72 8.37 -3.77 -0.92
C VAL A 72 9.26 -2.64 -1.48
N THR A 73 9.69 -1.73 -0.61
CA THR A 73 10.62 -0.64 -0.96
C THR A 73 11.99 -1.19 -1.33
N ASP A 74 12.51 -2.14 -0.55
CA ASP A 74 13.65 -2.97 -0.93
C ASP A 74 13.14 -4.16 -1.75
N GLU A 75 13.51 -4.22 -3.03
CA GLU A 75 13.06 -5.26 -3.96
C GLU A 75 13.67 -6.64 -3.65
N VAL A 76 14.74 -6.69 -2.85
CA VAL A 76 15.41 -7.92 -2.42
C VAL A 76 14.88 -8.38 -1.06
N ASN A 77 14.60 -7.44 -0.15
CA ASN A 77 14.23 -7.76 1.24
C ASN A 77 12.90 -7.14 1.63
N SER A 78 11.79 -7.79 1.25
CA SER A 78 10.46 -7.36 1.70
C SER A 78 10.28 -7.58 3.21
N LYS A 79 9.63 -6.63 3.90
CA LYS A 79 9.31 -6.74 5.32
C LYS A 79 7.82 -6.89 5.53
N ASN A 80 7.41 -7.90 6.30
CA ASN A 80 6.00 -8.10 6.62
C ASN A 80 5.66 -7.50 7.98
N HIS A 81 4.53 -6.81 8.03
CA HIS A 81 4.01 -6.18 9.23
C HIS A 81 2.55 -6.58 9.43
N ARG A 82 2.17 -6.84 10.68
CA ARG A 82 0.76 -6.94 11.05
C ARG A 82 0.17 -5.53 11.16
N ALA A 83 -0.95 -5.30 10.49
CA ALA A 83 -1.65 -4.03 10.50
C ALA A 83 -3.15 -4.23 10.74
N PHE A 84 -3.83 -3.16 11.15
CA PHE A 84 -5.28 -3.16 11.34
C PHE A 84 -5.93 -2.06 10.52
N ILE A 85 -6.96 -2.42 9.76
CA ILE A 85 -7.83 -1.48 9.06
C ILE A 85 -9.07 -1.22 9.91
N GLN A 86 -9.38 0.07 10.12
CA GLN A 86 -10.55 0.50 10.88
C GLN A 86 -11.14 1.78 10.28
N MET A 87 -12.47 1.92 10.29
CA MET A 87 -13.14 3.15 9.88
C MET A 87 -13.03 4.23 10.97
N MET A 88 -12.83 5.47 10.55
CA MET A 88 -12.82 6.67 11.39
C MET A 88 -14.21 7.29 11.48
N GLU A 89 -14.47 7.92 12.61
CA GLU A 89 -15.66 8.74 12.85
C GLU A 89 -15.22 10.18 13.19
N PRO A 90 -15.85 11.22 12.64
CA PRO A 90 -17.02 11.20 11.76
C PRO A 90 -16.70 11.12 10.25
N SER A 91 -15.42 11.19 9.85
CA SER A 91 -15.04 11.35 8.43
C SER A 91 -15.41 10.17 7.53
N LYS A 92 -15.57 8.97 8.10
CA LYS A 92 -15.75 7.69 7.38
C LYS A 92 -14.57 7.27 6.51
N ASP A 93 -13.43 7.95 6.63
CA ASP A 93 -12.16 7.47 6.11
C ASP A 93 -11.65 6.26 6.91
N TYR A 94 -10.55 5.66 6.50
CA TYR A 94 -10.04 4.45 7.14
C TYR A 94 -8.59 4.60 7.54
N THR A 95 -8.25 4.08 8.70
CA THR A 95 -6.87 4.02 9.19
C THR A 95 -6.27 2.65 8.90
N ILE A 96 -5.01 2.62 8.47
CA ILE A 96 -4.12 1.47 8.59
C ILE A 96 -3.22 1.74 9.79
N ALA A 97 -3.49 1.07 10.90
CA ALA A 97 -2.65 1.14 12.09
C ALA A 97 -1.58 0.06 12.03
N CYS A 98 -0.32 0.47 11.96
CA CYS A 98 0.83 -0.43 11.97
C CYS A 98 1.92 0.14 12.89
N LYS A 99 2.07 -0.45 14.08
CA LYS A 99 2.99 0.08 15.11
C LYS A 99 4.45 0.10 14.62
N ASN A 100 4.87 -0.96 13.92
CA ASN A 100 6.26 -1.14 13.53
C ASN A 100 6.68 -0.23 12.38
N LEU A 101 5.74 0.09 11.47
CA LEU A 101 5.99 0.94 10.30
C LEU A 101 6.55 2.32 10.68
N PHE A 102 6.14 2.86 11.82
CA PHE A 102 6.58 4.16 12.32
C PHE A 102 7.64 4.07 13.42
N ALA A 103 7.95 2.87 13.94
CA ALA A 103 8.77 2.68 15.15
C ALA A 103 10.28 2.88 14.93
N ASN A 104 10.74 2.93 13.68
CA ASN A 104 12.17 3.03 13.32
C ASN A 104 12.46 4.14 12.29
N ASP A 105 11.57 5.13 12.15
CA ASP A 105 11.68 6.20 11.14
C ASP A 105 11.87 5.71 9.69
N GLU A 106 11.42 4.49 9.40
CA GLU A 106 11.40 3.91 8.05
C GLU A 106 10.48 4.72 7.13
N LEU A 107 9.36 5.20 7.69
CA LEU A 107 8.43 6.12 7.06
C LEU A 107 8.46 7.50 7.73
N ARG A 108 8.68 8.53 6.91
CA ARG A 108 8.87 9.92 7.33
C ARG A 108 7.78 10.83 6.77
N VAL A 109 7.60 11.98 7.42
CA VAL A 109 6.74 13.06 6.91
C VAL A 109 7.27 13.52 5.56
N GLY A 110 6.39 13.66 4.57
CA GLY A 110 6.75 14.06 3.21
C GLY A 110 7.15 12.90 2.29
N ASP A 111 7.33 11.68 2.80
CA ASP A 111 7.49 10.51 1.93
C ASP A 111 6.22 10.31 1.08
N GLU A 112 6.40 10.14 -0.22
CA GLU A 112 5.34 9.71 -1.12
C GLU A 112 5.34 8.18 -1.18
N ILE A 113 4.21 7.58 -0.81
CA ILE A 113 4.04 6.14 -0.81
C ILE A 113 3.00 5.71 -1.84
N GLY A 114 3.28 4.56 -2.45
CA GLY A 114 2.32 3.79 -3.22
C GLY A 114 1.78 2.64 -2.39
N LEU A 115 0.49 2.37 -2.51
CA LEU A 115 -0.19 1.23 -1.90
C LEU A 115 -1.03 0.49 -2.95
N TYR A 116 -1.12 -0.82 -2.82
CA TYR A 116 -2.09 -1.62 -3.58
C TYR A 116 -2.39 -2.94 -2.86
N TRP A 117 -3.59 -3.48 -3.09
CA TRP A 117 -3.95 -4.81 -2.62
C TRP A 117 -3.46 -5.87 -3.62
N ASP A 118 -2.56 -6.76 -3.19
CA ASP A 118 -2.12 -7.86 -4.03
C ASP A 118 -3.11 -9.03 -3.96
N MET A 119 -3.80 -9.29 -5.06
CA MET A 119 -4.75 -10.40 -5.14
C MET A 119 -4.10 -11.77 -5.03
N ARG A 120 -2.83 -11.92 -5.42
CA ARG A 120 -2.15 -13.23 -5.44
C ARG A 120 -1.79 -13.68 -4.03
N SER A 121 -1.22 -12.79 -3.23
CA SER A 121 -0.85 -13.08 -1.84
C SER A 121 -1.88 -12.61 -0.80
N ASN A 122 -2.96 -11.97 -1.24
CA ASN A 122 -4.08 -11.48 -0.42
C ASN A 122 -3.63 -10.58 0.76
N ASN A 123 -2.70 -9.68 0.49
CA ASN A 123 -2.18 -8.72 1.46
C ASN A 123 -2.05 -7.32 0.85
N LEU A 124 -1.86 -6.33 1.72
CA LEU A 124 -1.62 -4.95 1.31
C LEU A 124 -0.12 -4.77 1.10
N LYS A 125 0.28 -4.24 -0.06
CA LYS A 125 1.67 -3.86 -0.34
C LYS A 125 1.83 -2.35 -0.24
N PHE A 126 3.00 -1.89 0.21
CA PHE A 126 3.39 -0.51 0.06
C PHE A 126 4.85 -0.36 -0.38
N LYS A 127 5.16 0.75 -1.03
CA LYS A 127 6.52 1.18 -1.40
C LYS A 127 6.66 2.67 -1.20
N ILE A 128 7.82 3.12 -0.75
CA ILE A 128 8.19 4.53 -0.82
C ILE A 128 8.59 4.83 -2.27
N ILE A 129 7.75 5.60 -2.96
CA ILE A 129 7.95 6.01 -4.36
C ILE A 129 9.00 7.12 -4.40
N LYS A 130 8.89 8.08 -3.49
CA LYS A 130 9.78 9.22 -3.40
C LYS A 130 10.01 9.58 -1.94
N LYS A 131 11.28 9.78 -1.58
CA LYS A 131 11.65 10.25 -0.24
C LYS A 131 11.28 11.72 -0.05
N GLY A 132 10.75 12.04 1.12
CA GLY A 132 10.48 13.40 1.55
C GLY A 132 11.77 14.22 1.67
N PRO A 133 11.67 15.55 1.73
CA PRO A 133 12.81 16.46 1.74
C PRO A 133 13.68 16.44 3.02
N PHE A 134 13.48 15.48 3.95
CA PHE A 134 14.18 15.43 5.24
C PHE A 134 14.56 13.99 5.67
#